data_AF-A0A1V5IWD6-F1
#
_entry.id   AF-A0A1V5IWD6-F1
#
_cell.length_a   1.000
_cell.length_b   1.000
_cell.length_c   1.000
_cell.angle_alpha   90.00
_cell.angle_beta   90.00
_cell.angle_gamma   90.00
#
_symmetry.space_group_name_H-M   'P 1'
#
loop_
_entity.id
_entity.type
_entity.pdbx_description
1 polymer ?
#
loop_
_entity_poly.entity_id
_entity_poly.type
_entity_poly.pdbx_seq_one_letter_code
_entity_poly.pdbx_strand_id
1 'polypeptide(L)'
;MRFATLGKGPEQVFIVVRNDDGADIGAGVPLEWKADGTRDGIDVQAFQTAAKQSLFVGVNHYAFSDGEYGLAQVYGYDDDALVLKHGIATNSNVAIGDVAIPNTNGQFQFVVAGTQVTDNHATTVGVVCYDKMVAAMQTLASASNATITGTCGVFLRCM
;
A
#
# COMPACT_ATOMS: atom_id res chain seq x y z
N MET A 1 -6.75 16.53 -11.68
CA MET A 1 -5.55 15.78 -11.27
C MET A 1 -4.41 16.15 -12.21
N ARG A 2 -3.27 16.63 -11.69
CA ARG A 2 -2.08 16.97 -12.49
C ARG A 2 -1.06 15.86 -12.29
N PHE A 3 -0.56 15.26 -13.37
CA PHE A 3 0.47 14.23 -13.34
C PHE A 3 1.85 14.89 -13.51
N ALA A 4 2.84 14.47 -12.73
CA ALA A 4 4.23 14.92 -12.85
C ALA A 4 5.13 13.71 -13.09
N THR A 5 6.12 13.85 -14.00
CA THR A 5 7.17 12.86 -14.21
C THR A 5 8.49 13.33 -13.59
N LEU A 6 9.04 12.53 -12.67
CA LEU A 6 10.32 12.77 -12.00
C LEU A 6 11.36 11.73 -12.46
N GLY A 7 12.04 12.00 -13.58
CA GLY A 7 13.26 11.29 -13.99
C GLY A 7 13.08 9.98 -14.79
N LYS A 8 14.15 9.55 -15.47
CA LYS A 8 14.23 8.33 -16.32
C LYS A 8 14.44 7.02 -15.51
N GLY A 9 13.86 6.94 -14.31
CA GLY A 9 13.80 5.71 -13.50
C GLY A 9 12.62 4.83 -13.90
N PRO A 10 12.32 3.71 -13.20
CA PRO A 10 11.04 3.02 -13.39
C PRO A 10 9.91 4.06 -13.32
N GLU A 11 8.97 4.03 -14.27
CA GLU A 11 7.97 5.09 -14.43
C GLU A 11 7.09 5.19 -13.17
N GLN A 12 7.44 6.10 -12.28
CA GLN A 12 6.66 6.43 -11.09
C GLN A 12 5.69 7.54 -11.46
N VAL A 13 4.40 7.31 -11.18
CA VAL A 13 3.36 8.34 -11.33
C VAL A 13 2.89 8.74 -9.95
N PHE A 14 2.87 10.05 -9.71
CA PHE A 14 2.40 10.63 -8.47
C PHE A 14 1.19 11.52 -8.71
N ILE A 15 0.36 11.61 -7.68
CA ILE A 15 -0.70 12.62 -7.59
C ILE A 15 -0.48 13.46 -6.34
N VAL A 16 -1.00 14.69 -6.38
CA VAL A 16 -1.02 15.59 -5.21
C VAL A 16 -2.29 15.33 -4.41
N VAL A 17 -2.14 15.12 -3.11
CA VAL A 17 -3.23 14.86 -2.15
C VAL A 17 -3.05 15.71 -0.90
N ARG A 18 -4.11 15.86 -0.09
CA ARG A 18 -4.05 16.56 1.20
C ARG A 18 -4.35 15.61 2.35
N ASN A 19 -3.53 15.63 3.40
CA ASN A 19 -3.77 14.86 4.61
C ASN A 19 -4.95 15.46 5.38
N ASP A 20 -5.94 14.63 5.70
CA ASP A 20 -7.07 14.96 6.57
C ASP A 20 -7.37 13.81 7.55
N ASP A 21 -6.34 13.04 7.92
CA ASP A 21 -6.42 11.91 8.88
C ASP A 21 -6.55 12.38 10.33
N GLY A 22 -6.31 13.67 10.60
CA GLY A 22 -6.25 14.23 11.96
C GLY A 22 -4.95 13.88 12.70
N ALA A 23 -3.96 13.36 11.98
CA ALA A 23 -2.63 13.00 12.45
C ALA A 23 -1.60 13.02 11.30
N ASP A 24 -0.30 12.99 11.63
CA ASP A 24 0.76 12.84 10.63
C ASP A 24 0.70 11.45 9.98
N ILE A 25 0.75 11.39 8.65
CA ILE A 25 0.86 10.13 7.91
C ILE A 25 2.32 9.87 7.56
N GLY A 26 2.82 8.68 7.91
CA GLY A 26 4.19 8.24 7.61
C GLY A 26 4.41 7.90 6.12
N ALA A 27 5.67 7.89 5.69
CA ALA A 27 6.05 7.38 4.37
C ALA A 27 5.74 5.87 4.23
N GLY A 28 5.46 5.42 3.01
CA GLY A 28 5.15 4.02 2.71
C GLY A 28 3.74 3.57 3.07
N VAL A 29 2.95 4.43 3.72
CA VAL A 29 1.58 4.12 4.16
C VAL A 29 0.61 4.14 2.96
N PRO A 30 -0.21 3.10 2.75
CA PRO A 30 -1.31 3.13 1.79
C PRO A 30 -2.38 4.14 2.21
N LEU A 31 -2.91 4.87 1.23
CA LEU A 31 -3.86 5.95 1.43
C LEU A 31 -5.24 5.57 0.87
N GLU A 32 -6.29 6.07 1.50
CA GLU A 32 -7.67 6.03 0.98
C GLU A 32 -8.23 7.44 0.79
N TRP A 33 -9.12 7.61 -0.20
CA TRP A 33 -9.87 8.86 -0.37
C TRP A 33 -10.80 9.07 0.82
N LYS A 34 -10.74 10.26 1.41
CA LYS A 34 -11.71 10.70 2.42
C LYS A 34 -12.94 11.24 1.70
N ALA A 35 -13.93 10.36 1.50
CA ALA A 35 -15.20 10.69 0.87
C ALA A 35 -16.26 11.01 1.94
N ASP A 36 -16.12 12.16 2.61
CA ASP A 36 -17.00 12.61 3.70
C ASP A 36 -17.89 13.82 3.33
N GLY A 37 -17.78 14.31 2.09
CA GLY A 37 -18.54 15.45 1.57
C GLY A 37 -17.90 16.82 1.79
N THR A 38 -16.73 16.90 2.45
CA THR A 38 -16.04 18.19 2.68
C THR A 38 -15.15 18.57 1.49
N ARG A 39 -14.23 17.67 1.10
CA ARG A 39 -13.19 17.89 0.07
C ARG A 39 -12.88 16.58 -0.68
N ASP A 40 -13.93 15.94 -1.16
CA ASP A 40 -13.84 14.66 -1.88
C ASP A 40 -12.92 14.76 -3.12
N GLY A 41 -12.06 13.76 -3.30
CA GLY A 41 -11.10 13.69 -4.41
C GLY A 41 -9.85 14.58 -4.24
N ILE A 42 -9.69 15.20 -3.07
CA ILE A 42 -8.48 15.93 -2.66
C ILE A 42 -7.94 15.34 -1.36
N ASP A 43 -8.83 15.13 -0.40
CA ASP A 43 -8.46 14.68 0.93
C ASP A 43 -8.25 13.18 0.99
N VAL A 44 -7.18 12.80 1.67
CA VAL A 44 -6.82 11.43 1.95
C VAL A 44 -6.60 11.22 3.43
N GLN A 45 -6.69 9.97 3.83
CA GLN A 45 -6.35 9.51 5.17
C GLN A 45 -5.57 8.20 5.07
N ALA A 46 -4.92 7.81 6.17
CA ALA A 46 -4.31 6.48 6.24
C ALA A 46 -5.40 5.42 6.00
N PHE A 47 -5.07 4.33 5.33
CA PHE A 47 -6.05 3.29 5.03
C PHE A 47 -6.59 2.65 6.31
N GLN A 48 -7.92 2.71 6.55
CA GLN A 48 -8.50 2.36 7.85
C GLN A 48 -9.38 1.10 7.82
N THR A 49 -9.94 0.69 6.68
CA THR A 49 -10.83 -0.50 6.66
C THR A 49 -10.88 -1.24 5.32
N ALA A 50 -10.94 -2.59 5.39
CA ALA A 50 -11.07 -3.45 4.21
C ALA A 50 -12.30 -3.12 3.35
N ALA A 51 -13.37 -2.59 3.96
CA ALA A 51 -14.57 -2.14 3.24
C ALA A 51 -14.32 -0.95 2.29
N LYS A 52 -13.17 -0.28 2.38
CA LYS A 52 -12.80 0.90 1.59
C LYS A 52 -11.70 0.63 0.55
N GLN A 53 -11.46 -0.62 0.19
CA GLN A 53 -10.43 -0.98 -0.82
C GLN A 53 -10.62 -0.30 -2.18
N SER A 54 -11.87 -0.02 -2.57
CA SER A 54 -12.18 0.75 -3.79
C SER A 54 -11.79 2.23 -3.71
N LEU A 55 -11.54 2.75 -2.50
CA LEU A 55 -11.09 4.12 -2.27
C LEU A 55 -9.57 4.23 -2.17
N PHE A 56 -8.83 3.14 -2.41
CA PHE A 56 -7.37 3.19 -2.40
C PHE A 56 -6.86 4.19 -3.43
N VAL A 57 -5.92 5.02 -2.99
CA VAL A 57 -5.38 6.14 -3.76
C VAL A 57 -4.02 5.80 -4.31
N GLY A 58 -3.16 5.25 -3.45
CA GLY A 58 -1.75 5.07 -3.70
C GLY A 58 -0.98 4.92 -2.40
N VAL A 59 0.35 4.99 -2.50
CA VAL A 59 1.27 4.92 -1.36
C VAL A 59 1.85 6.29 -1.09
N ASN A 60 1.88 6.69 0.17
CA ASN A 60 2.47 7.96 0.56
C ASN A 60 3.99 7.96 0.34
N HIS A 61 4.51 8.91 -0.44
CA HIS A 61 5.94 8.94 -0.79
C HIS A 61 6.83 9.48 0.33
N TYR A 62 6.36 10.51 1.05
CA TYR A 62 7.06 11.10 2.20
C TYR A 62 6.06 11.41 3.32
N ALA A 63 6.53 11.36 4.56
CA ALA A 63 5.70 11.76 5.69
C ALA A 63 5.21 13.22 5.53
N PHE A 64 3.94 13.47 5.83
CA PHE A 64 3.33 14.78 5.71
C PHE A 64 2.28 14.99 6.82
N SER A 65 2.25 16.19 7.38
CA SER A 65 1.44 16.49 8.56
C SER A 65 -0.03 16.70 8.24
N ASP A 66 -0.88 16.64 9.26
CA ASP A 66 -2.31 16.89 9.11
C ASP A 66 -2.57 18.27 8.46
N GLY A 67 -3.44 18.28 7.46
CA GLY A 67 -3.76 19.46 6.68
C GLY A 67 -2.75 19.84 5.58
N GLU A 68 -1.58 19.20 5.50
CA GLU A 68 -0.57 19.47 4.47
C GLU A 68 -0.85 18.76 3.15
N TYR A 69 -0.24 19.28 2.08
CA TYR A 69 -0.24 18.63 0.77
C TYR A 69 1.01 17.75 0.61
N GLY A 70 0.79 16.53 0.12
CA GLY A 70 1.83 15.54 -0.12
C GLY A 70 1.73 14.89 -1.49
N LEU A 71 2.58 13.90 -1.72
CA LEU A 71 2.61 13.10 -2.94
C LEU A 71 2.25 11.65 -2.64
N ALA A 72 1.24 11.14 -3.33
CA ALA A 72 0.90 9.72 -3.34
C ALA A 72 1.36 9.09 -4.65
N GLN A 73 2.16 8.02 -4.58
CA GLN A 73 2.53 7.21 -5.73
C GLN A 73 1.37 6.29 -6.12
N VAL A 74 0.95 6.35 -7.38
CA VAL A 74 -0.20 5.59 -7.90
C VAL A 74 0.20 4.55 -8.93
N TYR A 75 1.42 4.65 -9.45
CA TYR A 75 1.96 3.70 -10.42
C TYR A 75 3.48 3.58 -10.28
N GLY A 76 4.02 2.42 -10.66
CA GLY A 76 5.46 2.18 -10.76
C GLY A 76 6.02 1.41 -9.56
N TYR A 77 7.34 1.28 -9.51
CA TYR A 77 8.03 0.61 -8.41
C TYR A 77 8.21 1.55 -7.21
N ASP A 78 7.96 1.04 -6.01
CA ASP A 78 8.17 1.71 -4.72
C ASP A 78 8.96 0.75 -3.82
N ASP A 79 10.08 1.19 -3.24
CA ASP A 79 10.94 0.37 -2.37
C ASP A 79 10.68 0.54 -0.86
N ASP A 80 9.78 1.44 -0.49
CA ASP A 80 9.50 1.86 0.88
C ASP A 80 8.07 1.54 1.35
N ALA A 81 7.27 0.84 0.56
CA ALA A 81 5.90 0.47 0.91
C ALA A 81 5.83 -0.34 2.20
N LEU A 82 4.94 0.08 3.10
CA LEU A 82 4.77 -0.53 4.41
C LEU A 82 3.95 -1.81 4.30
N VAL A 83 4.52 -2.94 4.71
CA VAL A 83 3.89 -4.25 4.60
C VAL A 83 3.78 -4.96 5.94
N LEU A 84 2.68 -5.69 6.10
CA LEU A 84 2.41 -6.62 7.17
C LEU A 84 2.64 -8.05 6.68
N LYS A 85 3.48 -8.81 7.38
CA LYS A 85 3.59 -10.26 7.16
C LYS A 85 2.26 -10.96 7.51
N HIS A 86 1.66 -11.67 6.57
CA HIS A 86 0.65 -12.71 6.83
C HIS A 86 1.32 -14.08 6.60
N GLY A 87 1.91 -14.66 7.64
CA GLY A 87 2.51 -15.98 7.57
C GLY A 87 1.74 -16.93 8.46
N ILE A 88 0.94 -17.83 7.87
CA ILE A 88 0.68 -19.11 8.53
C ILE A 88 2.00 -19.87 8.43
N ALA A 89 2.45 -20.46 9.54
CA ALA A 89 3.70 -21.22 9.67
C ALA A 89 3.81 -22.47 8.76
N THR A 90 2.97 -22.59 7.74
CA THR A 90 2.93 -23.68 6.78
C THR A 90 3.22 -23.16 5.37
N ASN A 91 4.51 -23.08 5.03
CA ASN A 91 5.09 -23.36 3.71
C ASN A 91 4.70 -22.48 2.49
N SER A 92 3.66 -21.66 2.56
CA SER A 92 3.26 -20.77 1.47
C SER A 92 3.91 -19.40 1.70
N ASN A 93 5.18 -19.30 1.32
CA ASN A 93 5.86 -18.00 1.25
C ASN A 93 5.19 -17.14 0.18
N VAL A 94 5.12 -15.82 0.41
CA VAL A 94 4.73 -14.85 -0.60
C VAL A 94 5.67 -14.98 -1.80
N ALA A 95 5.08 -15.06 -3.00
CA ALA A 95 5.79 -15.20 -4.26
C ALA A 95 5.76 -13.90 -5.07
N ILE A 96 6.73 -13.72 -5.96
CA ILE A 96 6.67 -12.69 -7.00
C ILE A 96 5.36 -12.89 -7.78
N GLY A 97 4.61 -11.82 -7.98
CA GLY A 97 3.31 -11.90 -8.65
C GLY A 97 2.10 -11.99 -7.72
N ASP A 98 2.30 -12.27 -6.42
CA ASP A 98 1.20 -12.24 -5.46
C ASP A 98 0.63 -10.82 -5.33
N VAL A 99 -0.67 -10.76 -5.05
CA VAL A 99 -1.38 -9.50 -4.85
C VAL A 99 -1.32 -9.11 -3.37
N ALA A 100 -0.96 -7.85 -3.12
CA ALA A 100 -1.12 -7.20 -1.83
C ALA A 100 -2.36 -6.30 -1.82
N ILE A 101 -3.04 -6.25 -0.69
CA ILE A 101 -4.16 -5.35 -0.42
C ILE A 101 -3.87 -4.52 0.85
N PRO A 102 -4.25 -3.24 0.93
CA PRO A 102 -4.18 -2.49 2.17
C PRO A 102 -5.01 -3.13 3.29
N ASN A 103 -4.51 -3.09 4.51
CA ASN A 103 -5.18 -3.53 5.73
C ASN A 103 -5.60 -2.33 6.59
N THR A 104 -6.34 -2.60 7.67
CA THR A 104 -6.88 -1.58 8.58
C THR A 104 -5.84 -0.83 9.41
N ASN A 105 -4.57 -1.24 9.36
CA ASN A 105 -3.46 -0.67 10.12
C ASN A 105 -2.53 0.17 9.23
N GLY A 106 -2.98 0.58 8.04
CA GLY A 106 -2.16 1.34 7.10
C GLY A 106 -0.95 0.56 6.59
N GLN A 107 -1.09 -0.73 6.29
CA GLN A 107 -0.03 -1.58 5.71
C GLN A 107 -0.61 -2.46 4.59
N PHE A 108 0.22 -2.96 3.68
CA PHE A 108 -0.21 -4.01 2.76
C PHE A 108 -0.13 -5.41 3.38
N GLN A 109 -1.12 -6.25 3.11
CA GLN A 109 -1.11 -7.67 3.42
C GLN A 109 -1.22 -8.48 2.12
N PHE A 110 -0.49 -9.59 2.03
CA PHE A 110 -0.47 -10.44 0.84
C PHE A 110 -1.57 -11.49 0.87
N VAL A 111 -2.23 -11.64 -0.28
CA VAL A 111 -3.24 -12.67 -0.51
C VAL A 111 -2.55 -13.85 -1.19
N VAL A 112 -2.35 -14.94 -0.45
CA VAL A 112 -1.79 -16.18 -1.01
C VAL A 112 -2.77 -16.74 -2.04
N ALA A 113 -2.28 -16.99 -3.26
CA ALA A 113 -3.06 -17.63 -4.32
C ALA A 113 -3.75 -18.92 -3.81
N GLY A 114 -5.08 -18.97 -3.88
CA GLY A 114 -5.89 -20.12 -3.45
C GLY A 114 -6.49 -20.01 -2.04
N THR A 115 -6.08 -19.01 -1.25
CA THR A 115 -6.82 -18.65 -0.04
C THR A 115 -7.92 -17.70 -0.48
N GLN A 116 -9.18 -18.13 -0.47
CA GLN A 116 -10.29 -17.18 -0.57
C GLN A 116 -10.12 -16.19 0.57
N VAL A 117 -9.71 -14.96 0.26
CA VAL A 117 -10.06 -13.84 1.10
C VAL A 117 -11.57 -13.85 1.11
N THR A 118 -12.18 -14.11 2.26
CA THR A 118 -13.63 -14.04 2.45
C THR A 118 -14.04 -12.57 2.44
N ASP A 119 -13.71 -11.87 1.36
CA ASP A 119 -14.07 -10.49 1.14
C ASP A 119 -14.36 -10.34 -0.35
N ASN A 120 -15.58 -9.95 -0.63
CA ASN A 120 -16.29 -10.14 -1.89
C ASN A 120 -15.88 -9.07 -2.91
N HIS A 121 -14.59 -8.91 -3.18
CA HIS A 121 -14.03 -7.71 -3.82
C HIS A 121 -13.49 -8.00 -5.23
N ALA A 122 -14.33 -7.74 -6.24
CA ALA A 122 -14.04 -7.87 -7.67
C ALA A 122 -13.20 -6.70 -8.25
N THR A 123 -12.74 -5.77 -7.41
CA THR A 123 -11.97 -4.57 -7.81
C THR A 123 -10.62 -4.58 -7.12
N THR A 124 -9.77 -5.51 -7.54
CA THR A 124 -8.43 -5.70 -7.00
C THR A 124 -7.54 -4.53 -7.40
N VAL A 125 -7.19 -3.65 -6.46
CA VAL A 125 -6.08 -2.71 -6.66
C VAL A 125 -4.79 -3.47 -6.43
N GLY A 126 -4.22 -3.97 -7.53
CA GLY A 126 -3.13 -4.93 -7.49
C GLY A 126 -1.78 -4.27 -7.22
N VAL A 127 -1.31 -4.37 -5.99
CA VAL A 127 0.11 -4.19 -5.65
C VAL A 127 0.80 -5.54 -5.83
N VAL A 128 1.82 -5.60 -6.68
CA VAL A 128 2.48 -6.87 -7.06
C VAL A 128 3.83 -7.00 -6.37
N CYS A 129 4.07 -8.18 -5.78
CA CYS A 129 5.33 -8.52 -5.13
C CYS A 129 6.52 -8.53 -6.12
N TYR A 130 7.67 -7.98 -5.73
CA TYR A 130 8.90 -7.97 -6.55
C TYR A 130 10.08 -8.71 -5.88
N ASP A 131 11.15 -8.97 -6.62
CA ASP A 131 12.27 -9.86 -6.22
C ASP A 131 12.97 -9.47 -4.90
N LYS A 132 13.23 -8.17 -4.68
CA LYS A 132 13.81 -7.65 -3.42
C LYS A 132 12.92 -7.90 -2.20
N MET A 133 11.61 -7.96 -2.39
CA MET A 133 10.64 -8.22 -1.34
C MET A 133 10.64 -9.69 -0.92
N VAL A 134 10.84 -10.63 -1.86
CA VAL A 134 10.96 -12.06 -1.54
C VAL A 134 12.14 -12.32 -0.59
N ALA A 135 13.29 -11.70 -0.83
CA ALA A 135 14.47 -11.84 0.05
C ALA A 135 14.25 -11.20 1.44
N ALA A 136 13.67 -10.00 1.50
CA ALA A 136 13.35 -9.33 2.76
C ALA A 136 12.31 -10.13 3.58
N MET A 137 11.28 -10.64 2.93
CA MET A 137 10.24 -11.46 3.56
C MET A 137 10.75 -12.84 3.98
N GLN A 138 11.66 -13.47 3.23
CA GLN A 138 12.31 -14.72 3.64
C GLN A 138 13.21 -14.51 4.88
N THR A 139 13.88 -13.37 5.00
CA THR A 139 14.69 -13.03 6.17
C THR A 139 13.80 -12.75 7.41
N LEU A 140 12.65 -12.09 7.22
CA LEU A 140 11.62 -11.90 8.25
C LEU A 140 10.84 -13.18 8.59
N ALA A 141 10.90 -14.22 7.74
CA ALA A 141 10.24 -15.51 7.96
C ALA A 141 10.91 -16.34 9.07
N SER A 142 12.20 -16.13 9.34
CA SER A 142 12.97 -16.91 10.31
C SER A 142 12.64 -16.59 11.78
N ALA A 143 11.83 -15.56 12.05
CA ALA A 143 11.35 -15.22 13.38
C ALA A 143 9.89 -15.69 13.58
N SER A 144 9.66 -16.52 14.61
CA SER A 144 8.38 -17.13 15.04
C SER A 144 7.20 -16.18 14.98
N ASN A 145 5.99 -16.64 14.58
CA ASN A 145 4.61 -16.10 14.77
C ASN A 145 4.39 -14.57 14.98
N ALA A 146 5.36 -13.74 14.62
CA ALA A 146 5.39 -12.34 14.94
C ALA A 146 4.79 -11.59 13.76
N THR A 147 3.86 -10.70 14.09
CA THR A 147 3.50 -9.58 13.24
C THR A 147 4.76 -8.74 13.07
N ILE A 148 5.42 -8.86 11.92
CA ILE A 148 6.56 -8.00 11.59
C ILE A 148 6.08 -7.01 10.54
N THR A 149 6.18 -5.73 10.89
CA THR A 149 5.99 -4.61 9.98
C THR A 149 7.36 -4.20 9.44
N GLY A 150 7.44 -3.97 8.13
CA GLY A 150 8.66 -3.50 7.48
C GLY A 150 8.36 -2.83 6.15
N THR A 151 9.38 -2.26 5.52
CA THR A 151 9.27 -1.71 4.17
C THR A 151 9.76 -2.72 3.14
N CYS A 152 9.15 -2.74 1.95
CA CYS A 152 9.60 -3.61 0.87
C CYS A 152 9.28 -3.07 -0.53
N GLY A 153 9.99 -3.60 -1.52
CA GLY A 153 9.78 -3.34 -2.94
C GLY A 153 8.46 -3.88 -3.50
N VAL A 154 7.57 -2.99 -3.90
CA VAL A 154 6.30 -3.31 -4.55
C VAL A 154 6.16 -2.64 -5.92
N PHE A 155 5.38 -3.24 -6.82
CA PHE A 155 4.94 -2.57 -8.03
C PHE A 155 3.48 -2.13 -7.88
N LEU A 156 3.25 -0.83 -7.95
CA LEU A 156 1.94 -0.20 -7.84
C LEU A 156 1.26 -0.10 -9.21
N ARG A 157 -0.01 -0.50 -9.26
CA ARG A 157 -0.92 -0.24 -10.37
C ARG A 157 -2.30 0.12 -9.84
N CYS A 158 -2.49 1.37 -9.41
CA CYS A 158 -3.83 1.89 -9.19
C CYS A 158 -4.57 1.95 -10.54
N MET A 159 -5.70 1.26 -10.64
CA MET A 159 -6.64 1.34 -11.77
C MET A 159 -7.92 2.01 -11.32
#